data_AF-G2J7A6-F1
#
_entry.id   AF-G2J7A6-F1
#
_cell.length_a   1.000
_cell.length_b   1.000
_cell.length_c   1.000
_cell.angle_alpha   90.00
_cell.angle_beta   90.00
_cell.angle_gamma   90.00
#
_symmetry.space_group_name_H-M   'P 1'
#
loop_
_entity.id
_entity.type
_entity.pdbx_description
1 polymer ?
#
loop_
_entity_poly.entity_id
_entity_poly.type
_entity_poly.pdbx_seq_one_letter_code
_entity_poly.pdbx_strand_id
1 'polypeptide(L)'
;MSENRANMMQFEVDPANPPKLSKAAMRRLVQIQDRAIDYSDIPPLSDKWFEQAEKRAHVSVKRPISLRLDQDIIDYFRKQGRRYQTRINAVLRAYVESQKHA
;
A
#
# COMPACT_ATOMS: atom_id res chain seq x y z
N MET A 1 -6.41 40.85 -20.58
CA MET A 1 -7.51 39.91 -20.23
C MET A 1 -6.96 39.00 -19.13
N SER A 2 -7.04 39.42 -17.86
CA SER A 2 -6.38 38.71 -16.75
C SER A 2 -7.38 37.75 -16.11
N GLU A 3 -7.03 36.47 -16.10
CA GLU A 3 -7.76 35.33 -15.55
C GLU A 3 -8.04 35.50 -14.05
N ASN A 4 -9.31 35.42 -13.67
CA ASN A 4 -9.74 35.50 -12.27
C ASN A 4 -9.46 34.17 -11.55
N ARG A 5 -8.21 33.95 -11.11
CA ARG A 5 -7.76 32.80 -10.29
C ARG A 5 -8.22 32.85 -8.82
N ALA A 6 -9.36 33.48 -8.55
CA ALA A 6 -9.71 33.91 -7.19
C ALA A 6 -10.23 32.80 -6.25
N ASN A 7 -10.35 31.53 -6.66
CA ASN A 7 -10.99 30.50 -5.82
C ASN A 7 -10.37 29.09 -5.90
N MET A 8 -9.05 28.97 -6.03
CA MET A 8 -8.38 27.66 -5.88
C MET A 8 -7.85 27.51 -4.44
N MET A 9 -8.66 26.91 -3.55
CA MET A 9 -8.19 26.53 -2.21
C MET A 9 -7.24 25.34 -2.31
N GLN A 10 -5.95 25.57 -2.06
CA GLN A 10 -4.98 24.50 -1.86
C GLN A 10 -5.11 23.98 -0.42
N PHE A 11 -5.44 22.70 -0.27
CA PHE A 11 -5.43 22.02 1.02
C PHE A 11 -4.18 21.13 1.11
N GLU A 12 -3.22 21.52 1.95
CA GLU A 12 -2.13 20.62 2.35
C GLU A 12 -2.63 19.71 3.48
N VAL A 13 -2.67 18.40 3.22
CA VAL A 13 -3.09 17.40 4.21
C VAL A 13 -1.85 16.87 4.91
N ASP A 14 -1.72 17.14 6.21
CA ASP A 14 -0.73 16.49 7.08
C ASP A 14 -1.23 15.08 7.48
N PRO A 15 -0.60 13.99 7.02
CA PRO A 15 -1.03 12.63 7.36
C PRO A 15 -0.86 12.29 8.85
N ALA A 16 0.05 12.97 9.56
CA ALA A 16 0.29 12.73 10.98
C ALA A 16 -0.72 13.45 11.89
N ASN A 17 -1.41 14.47 11.36
CA ASN A 17 -2.42 15.24 12.08
C ASN A 17 -3.58 15.62 11.16
N PRO A 18 -4.48 14.66 10.84
CA PRO A 18 -5.59 14.92 9.93
C PRO A 18 -6.61 15.90 10.55
N PRO A 19 -7.26 16.74 9.72
CA PRO A 19 -8.28 17.66 10.20
C PRO A 19 -9.45 16.90 10.84
N LYS A 20 -9.88 17.36 12.02
CA LYS A 20 -11.02 16.78 12.73
C LYS A 20 -12.31 17.12 12.00
N LEU A 21 -13.16 16.12 11.81
CA LEU A 21 -14.47 16.33 11.21
C LEU A 21 -15.32 17.25 12.10
N SER A 22 -15.80 18.37 11.55
CA SER A 22 -16.65 19.30 12.30
C SER A 22 -18.04 18.71 12.52
N LYS A 23 -18.73 19.16 13.58
CA LYS A 23 -20.13 18.74 13.86
C LYS A 23 -21.08 19.03 12.69
N ALA A 24 -20.84 20.12 11.94
CA ALA A 24 -21.63 20.48 10.77
C ALA A 24 -21.35 19.54 9.59
N ALA A 25 -20.08 19.19 9.35
CA ALA A 25 -19.70 18.21 8.34
C ALA A 25 -20.28 16.83 8.65
N MET A 26 -20.21 16.38 9.91
CA MET A 26 -20.82 15.12 10.35
C MET A 26 -22.33 15.10 10.10
N ARG A 27 -23.05 16.17 10.46
CA ARG A 27 -24.50 16.26 10.20
C ARG A 27 -24.85 16.17 8.72
N ARG A 28 -24.04 16.76 7.83
CA ARG A 28 -24.23 16.64 6.38
C ARG A 28 -24.04 15.20 5.91
N LEU A 29 -22.96 14.53 6.34
CA LEU A 29 -22.68 13.15 5.93
C LEU A 29 -23.78 12.18 6.36
N VAL A 30 -24.31 12.32 7.59
CA VAL A 30 -25.40 11.48 8.10
C VAL A 30 -26.71 11.64 7.30
N GLN A 31 -26.90 12.76 6.61
CA GLN A 31 -28.09 13.01 5.79
C GLN A 31 -27.97 12.49 4.36
N ILE A 32 -26.77 12.10 3.91
CA ILE A 32 -26.56 11.51 2.59
C ILE A 32 -27.11 10.09 2.64
N GLN A 33 -28.05 9.78 1.75
CA GLN A 33 -28.57 8.43 1.60
C GLN A 33 -27.58 7.58 0.80
N ASP A 34 -27.43 6.31 1.14
CA ASP A 34 -26.50 5.38 0.46
C ASP A 34 -26.68 5.36 -1.06
N ARG A 35 -27.93 5.47 -1.54
CA ARG A 35 -28.24 5.52 -2.99
C ARG A 35 -27.65 6.72 -3.74
N ALA A 36 -27.23 7.76 -3.02
CA ALA A 36 -26.59 8.94 -3.57
C ALA A 36 -25.06 8.83 -3.61
N ILE A 37 -24.48 7.74 -3.10
CA ILE A 37 -23.06 7.45 -3.25
C ILE A 37 -22.81 7.02 -4.70
N ASP A 38 -21.98 7.78 -5.40
CA ASP A 38 -21.55 7.48 -6.76
C ASP A 38 -20.43 6.43 -6.71
N TYR A 39 -20.64 5.30 -7.39
CA TYR A 39 -19.67 4.21 -7.56
C TYR A 39 -19.19 4.07 -9.02
N SER A 40 -19.47 5.05 -9.88
CA SER A 40 -19.14 4.96 -11.31
C SER A 40 -17.65 4.78 -11.61
N ASP A 41 -16.78 5.21 -10.71
CA ASP A 41 -15.32 5.08 -10.78
C ASP A 41 -14.78 3.78 -10.17
N ILE A 42 -15.58 3.09 -9.35
CA ILE A 42 -15.19 1.89 -8.62
C ILE A 42 -16.16 0.76 -8.97
N PRO A 43 -15.94 0.05 -10.09
CA PRO A 43 -16.82 -1.04 -10.48
C PRO A 43 -16.82 -2.17 -9.43
N PRO A 44 -17.96 -2.83 -9.19
CA PRO A 44 -18.03 -3.93 -8.25
C PRO A 44 -17.15 -5.10 -8.72
N LEU A 45 -16.41 -5.69 -7.79
CA LEU A 45 -15.62 -6.89 -8.06
C LEU A 45 -16.56 -8.07 -8.31
N SER A 46 -16.46 -8.66 -9.50
CA SER A 46 -17.28 -9.81 -9.88
C SER A 46 -16.76 -11.12 -9.27
N ASP A 47 -17.62 -12.13 -9.15
CA ASP A 47 -17.20 -13.48 -8.73
C ASP A 47 -16.11 -14.05 -9.64
N LYS A 48 -16.20 -13.80 -10.95
CA LYS A 48 -15.18 -14.17 -11.94
C LYS A 48 -13.81 -13.53 -11.65
N TRP A 49 -13.80 -12.31 -11.12
CA TRP A 49 -12.56 -11.67 -10.69
C TRP A 49 -11.94 -12.43 -9.51
N PHE A 50 -12.76 -12.85 -8.54
CA PHE A 50 -12.29 -13.63 -7.39
C PHE A 50 -11.85 -15.06 -7.77
N GLU A 51 -12.48 -15.68 -8.76
CA GLU A 51 -12.06 -16.99 -9.30
C GLU A 51 -10.64 -16.93 -9.89
N GLN A 52 -10.29 -15.83 -10.54
CA GLN A 52 -8.98 -15.60 -11.14
C GLN A 52 -7.99 -14.94 -10.18
N ALA A 53 -8.46 -14.47 -9.02
CA ALA A 53 -7.62 -13.80 -8.06
C ALA A 53 -6.64 -14.79 -7.43
N GLU A 54 -5.37 -14.70 -7.81
CA GLU A 54 -4.32 -15.38 -7.06
C GLU A 54 -4.25 -14.79 -5.65
N LYS A 55 -4.77 -15.54 -4.67
CA LYS A 55 -4.43 -15.26 -3.28
C LYS A 55 -2.91 -15.33 -3.19
N ARG A 56 -2.25 -14.25 -2.75
CA ARG A 56 -0.89 -14.32 -2.20
C ARG A 56 -0.95 -15.07 -0.86
N ALA A 57 -1.38 -16.32 -0.86
CA ALA A 57 -1.71 -17.11 0.31
C ALA A 57 -0.47 -17.69 1.03
N HIS A 58 0.73 -17.50 0.48
CA HIS A 58 1.96 -17.97 1.11
C HIS A 58 2.78 -16.81 1.70
N VAL A 59 2.19 -16.06 2.63
CA VAL A 59 2.98 -15.24 3.54
C VAL A 59 3.63 -16.19 4.55
N SER A 60 4.78 -16.78 4.18
CA SER A 60 5.53 -17.64 5.10
C SER A 60 5.76 -16.91 6.41
N VAL A 61 5.42 -17.56 7.52
CA VAL A 61 5.69 -17.05 8.87
C VAL A 61 7.18 -16.81 9.01
N LYS A 62 7.58 -15.55 9.16
CA LYS A 62 8.98 -15.18 9.34
C LYS A 62 9.38 -15.52 10.77
N ARG A 63 10.43 -16.33 10.93
CA ARG A 63 11.03 -16.58 12.25
C ARG A 63 12.17 -15.58 12.48
N PRO A 64 12.18 -14.83 13.59
CA PRO A 64 13.28 -13.94 13.90
C PRO A 64 14.49 -14.77 14.34
N ILE A 65 15.45 -14.93 13.43
CA ILE A 65 16.73 -15.59 13.71
C ILE A 65 17.87 -14.57 13.63
N SER A 66 18.93 -14.80 14.41
CA SER A 66 20.19 -14.04 14.27
C SER A 66 21.05 -14.71 13.22
N LEU A 67 21.30 -14.03 12.10
CA LEU A 67 22.15 -14.49 11.00
C LEU A 67 23.27 -13.47 10.78
N ARG A 68 24.51 -13.95 10.67
CA ARG A 68 25.65 -13.13 10.26
C ARG A 68 25.79 -13.21 8.74
N LEU A 69 25.97 -12.06 8.10
CA LEU A 69 26.25 -11.91 6.68
C LEU A 69 27.51 -11.06 6.53
N ASP A 70 28.22 -11.27 5.44
CA ASP A 70 29.39 -10.46 5.12
C ASP A 70 29.03 -8.98 4.91
N GLN A 71 29.98 -8.12 5.22
CA GLN A 71 29.78 -6.67 5.23
C GLN A 71 29.41 -6.13 3.84
N ASP A 72 30.05 -6.64 2.79
CA ASP A 72 29.81 -6.27 1.40
C ASP A 72 28.39 -6.61 0.92
N ILE A 73 27.86 -7.76 1.33
CA ILE A 73 26.47 -8.17 1.06
C ILE A 73 25.50 -7.19 1.75
N ILE A 74 25.74 -6.88 3.02
CA ILE A 74 24.89 -5.94 3.76
C ILE A 74 24.91 -4.57 3.09
N ASP A 75 26.09 -4.08 2.72
CA ASP A 75 26.26 -2.77 2.09
C ASP A 75 25.60 -2.71 0.71
N TYR A 76 25.72 -3.77 -0.09
CA TYR A 76 25.05 -3.89 -1.38
C TYR A 76 23.53 -3.71 -1.25
N PHE A 77 22.89 -4.45 -0.34
CA PHE A 77 21.42 -4.36 -0.18
C PHE A 77 20.98 -3.06 0.50
N ARG A 78 21.79 -2.48 1.39
CA ARG A 78 21.50 -1.18 2.02
C ARG A 78 21.50 -0.03 1.01
N LYS A 79 22.42 -0.04 0.02
CA LYS A 79 22.47 0.97 -1.06
C LYS A 79 21.16 1.06 -1.85
N GLN A 80 20.37 -0.01 -1.91
CA GLN A 80 19.09 -0.06 -2.61
C GLN A 80 17.93 0.59 -1.81
N GLY A 81 18.19 1.08 -0.59
CA GLY A 81 17.23 1.82 0.23
C GLY A 81 16.46 0.97 1.25
N ARG A 82 15.31 1.51 1.69
CA ARG A 82 14.44 0.89 2.72
C ARG A 82 14.06 -0.53 2.31
N ARG A 83 13.84 -1.40 3.31
CA ARG A 83 13.48 -2.84 3.15
C ARG A 83 14.60 -3.75 2.63
N TYR A 84 15.87 -3.38 2.79
CA TYR A 84 17.02 -4.22 2.40
C TYR A 84 16.93 -5.67 2.94
N GLN A 85 16.50 -5.87 4.20
CA GLN A 85 16.28 -7.21 4.77
C GLN A 85 15.22 -8.03 4.02
N THR A 86 14.17 -7.36 3.52
CA THR A 86 13.12 -8.04 2.72
C THR A 86 13.68 -8.49 1.39
N ARG A 87 14.60 -7.71 0.78
CA ARG A 87 15.28 -8.09 -0.46
C ARG A 87 16.24 -9.26 -0.27
N ILE A 88 17.02 -9.25 0.81
CA ILE A 88 17.87 -10.40 1.19
C ILE A 88 17.03 -11.67 1.27
N ASN A 89 15.90 -11.62 2.00
CA ASN A 89 15.00 -12.77 2.12
C ASN A 89 14.40 -13.21 0.77
N ALA A 90 14.12 -12.29 -0.14
CA ALA A 90 13.60 -12.63 -1.48
C ALA A 90 14.63 -13.40 -2.32
N VAL A 91 15.91 -12.98 -2.27
CA VAL A 91 17.01 -13.68 -2.96
C VAL A 91 17.21 -15.08 -2.39
N LEU A 92 17.25 -15.22 -1.06
CA LEU A 92 17.36 -16.52 -0.41
C LEU A 92 16.20 -17.45 -0.80
N ARG A 93 14.97 -16.92 -0.88
CA ARG A 93 13.81 -17.70 -1.33
C ARG A 93 13.96 -18.16 -2.78
N ALA A 94 14.34 -17.26 -3.69
CA ALA A 94 14.53 -17.60 -5.10
C ALA A 94 15.58 -18.70 -5.28
N TYR A 95 16.69 -18.62 -4.53
CA TYR A 95 17.71 -19.68 -4.51
C TYR A 95 17.12 -21.01 -4.04
N VAL A 96 16.42 -21.05 -2.90
CA VAL A 96 15.80 -22.28 -2.38
C VAL A 96 14.79 -22.88 -3.37
N GLU A 97 13.94 -22.06 -4.00
CA GLU A 97 12.99 -22.53 -5.02
C GLU A 97 13.72 -23.15 -6.22
N SER A 98 14.77 -22.48 -6.73
CA SER A 98 15.55 -23.02 -7.86
C SER A 98 16.20 -24.38 -7.57
N GLN A 99 16.57 -24.64 -6.31
CA GLN A 99 17.16 -25.91 -5.89
C GLN A 99 16.12 -27.01 -5.65
N LYS A 100 14.86 -26.66 -5.40
CA LYS A 100 13.77 -27.63 -5.20
C LYS A 100 13.18 -28.16 -6.50
N HIS A 101 13.27 -27.37 -7.57
CA HIS A 101 12.75 -27.70 -8.89
C HIS A 101 13.85 -28.17 -9.87
N ALA A 102 15.06 -28.44 -9.37
CA ALA A 102 16.18 -29.05 -10.10
C ALA A 102 16.28 -30.55 -9.72
#